data_AF-A0A818IFM3-F1
#
_entry.id   AF-A0A818IFM3-F1
#
_cell.length_a   1.000
_cell.length_b   1.000
_cell.length_c   1.000
_cell.angle_alpha   90.00
_cell.angle_beta   90.00
_cell.angle_gamma   90.00
#
_symmetry.space_group_name_H-M   'P 1'
#
loop_
_entity.id
_entity.type
_entity.pdbx_description
1 polymer ?
#
loop_
_entity_poly.entity_id
_entity_poly.type
_entity_poly.pdbx_seq_one_letter_code
_entity_poly.pdbx_strand_id
1 'polypeptide(L)'
;MSAIVNRVTTLAPKLALPVARYGQSKLSRFWYFARVELRPPMPNEFGQIQQGFQKIVQSATTGAWRQLTVKQFALNTLVGLEVMFWFYMGECIGRGSIIGYRPGRSEGIPAPYKYFM
;
A
#
# COMPACT_ATOMS: atom_id res chain seq x y z
N MET A 1 35.63 23.15 8.60
CA MET A 1 34.19 22.75 8.54
C MET A 1 33.36 23.59 7.56
N SER A 2 33.74 24.84 7.26
CA SER A 2 32.99 25.76 6.38
C SER A 2 33.01 25.40 4.87
N ALA A 3 34.12 24.88 4.35
CA ALA A 3 34.26 24.60 2.91
C ALA A 3 33.38 23.43 2.42
N ILE A 4 33.16 22.40 3.25
CA ILE A 4 32.33 21.24 2.90
C ILE A 4 30.86 21.64 2.92
N VAL A 5 30.43 22.41 3.92
CA VAL A 5 29.06 22.94 4.02
C VAL A 5 28.74 23.79 2.79
N ASN A 6 29.65 24.68 2.37
CA ASN A 6 29.46 25.50 1.17
C ASN A 6 29.42 24.69 -0.14
N ARG A 7 30.10 23.54 -0.20
CA ARG A 7 30.01 22.64 -1.36
C ARG A 7 28.68 21.89 -1.38
N VAL A 8 28.21 21.39 -0.24
CA VAL A 8 26.91 20.70 -0.15
C VAL A 8 25.76 21.66 -0.47
N THR A 9 25.79 22.89 0.07
CA THR A 9 24.73 23.89 -0.19
C THR A 9 24.69 24.37 -1.64
N THR A 10 25.82 24.41 -2.35
CA THR A 10 25.87 24.80 -3.77
C THR A 10 25.63 23.65 -4.73
N LEU A 11 25.90 22.40 -4.32
CA LEU A 11 25.65 21.20 -5.13
C LEU A 11 24.22 20.69 -5.00
N ALA A 12 23.57 20.86 -3.85
CA ALA A 12 22.18 20.46 -3.63
C ALA A 12 21.20 21.01 -4.69
N PRO A 13 21.14 22.32 -5.00
CA PRO A 13 20.24 22.83 -6.04
C PRO A 13 20.64 22.39 -7.45
N LYS A 14 21.94 22.15 -7.69
CA LYS A 14 22.46 21.67 -8.98
C LYS A 14 22.06 20.22 -9.27
N LEU A 15 21.91 19.40 -8.23
CA LEU A 15 21.46 18.01 -8.35
C LEU A 15 19.94 17.86 -8.25
N ALA A 16 19.25 18.81 -7.60
CA ALA A 16 17.79 18.79 -7.45
C ALA A 16 17.05 18.82 -8.78
N LEU A 17 17.49 19.64 -9.75
CA LEU A 17 16.84 19.74 -11.05
C LEU A 17 16.95 18.44 -11.88
N PRO A 18 18.15 17.84 -12.07
CA PRO A 18 18.27 16.53 -12.71
C PRO A 18 17.46 15.42 -12.03
N VAL A 19 17.48 15.36 -10.69
CA VAL A 19 16.73 14.35 -9.92
C VAL A 19 15.22 14.56 -10.10
N ALA A 20 14.74 15.80 -10.05
CA ALA A 20 13.34 16.11 -10.30
C ALA A 20 12.92 15.73 -11.72
N ARG A 21 13.73 16.06 -12.74
CA ARG A 21 13.46 15.68 -14.14
C ARG A 21 13.45 14.17 -14.35
N TYR A 22 14.36 13.45 -13.70
CA TYR A 22 14.37 11.99 -13.70
C TYR A 22 13.08 11.42 -13.07
N GLY A 23 12.71 11.91 -11.88
CA GLY A 23 11.52 11.49 -11.15
C GLY A 23 10.20 11.79 -11.88
N GLN A 24 10.11 12.93 -12.59
CA GLN A 24 8.90 13.33 -13.32
C GLN A 24 8.42 12.28 -14.33
N SER A 25 9.33 11.69 -15.11
CA SER A 25 8.99 10.68 -16.12
C SER A 25 8.50 9.35 -15.51
N LYS A 26 9.02 8.99 -14.34
CA LYS A 26 8.62 7.77 -13.62
C LYS A 26 7.30 7.96 -12.90
N LEU A 27 7.10 9.12 -12.29
CA LEU A 27 5.86 9.49 -11.63
C LEU A 27 4.71 9.64 -12.61
N SER A 28 4.92 10.22 -13.80
CA SER A 28 3.86 10.33 -14.81
C SER A 28 3.40 8.96 -15.30
N ARG A 29 4.35 8.04 -15.52
CA ARG A 29 4.04 6.65 -15.89
C ARG A 29 3.34 5.90 -14.76
N PHE A 30 3.80 6.05 -13.52
CA PHE A 30 3.13 5.50 -12.34
C PHE A 30 1.69 6.03 -12.23
N TRP A 31 1.49 7.33 -12.39
CA TRP A 31 0.18 7.96 -12.31
C TRP A 31 -0.79 7.43 -13.38
N TYR A 32 -0.29 7.21 -14.59
CA TYR A 32 -1.09 6.61 -15.66
C TYR A 32 -1.62 5.22 -15.28
N PHE A 33 -0.75 4.31 -14.82
CA PHE A 33 -1.18 2.96 -14.42
C PHE A 33 -2.02 2.96 -13.14
N ALA A 34 -1.64 3.76 -12.14
CA ALA A 34 -2.41 3.92 -10.92
C ALA A 34 -3.86 4.35 -11.20
N ARG A 35 -4.07 5.25 -12.16
CA ARG A 35 -5.42 5.70 -12.53
C ARG A 35 -6.28 4.62 -13.19
N VAL A 36 -5.67 3.69 -13.92
CA VAL A 36 -6.40 2.63 -14.63
C VAL A 36 -6.65 1.43 -13.74
N GLU A 37 -5.65 1.04 -12.94
CA GLU A 37 -5.64 -0.22 -12.17
C GLU A 37 -6.13 -0.03 -10.73
N LEU A 38 -5.86 1.12 -10.11
CA LEU A 38 -6.25 1.41 -8.71
C LEU A 38 -7.54 2.24 -8.61
N ARG A 39 -8.29 2.39 -9.71
CA ARG A 39 -9.58 3.06 -9.66
C ARG A 39 -10.56 2.22 -8.82
N PRO A 40 -11.41 2.85 -8.00
CA PRO A 40 -12.52 2.13 -7.40
C PRO A 40 -13.40 1.56 -8.53
N PRO A 41 -13.90 0.33 -8.37
CA PRO A 41 -14.75 -0.30 -9.37
C PRO A 41 -16.02 0.53 -9.59
N MET A 42 -16.49 0.55 -10.84
CA MET A 42 -17.75 1.21 -11.17
C MET A 42 -18.94 0.35 -10.72
N PRO A 43 -20.10 0.95 -10.40
CA PRO A 43 -21.26 0.18 -9.93
C PRO A 43 -21.74 -0.94 -10.87
N ASN A 44 -21.48 -0.80 -12.17
CA ASN A 44 -21.81 -1.81 -13.17
C ASN A 44 -20.91 -3.07 -13.11
N GLU A 45 -19.75 -3.00 -12.46
CA GLU A 45 -18.80 -4.10 -12.33
C GLU A 45 -19.11 -5.00 -11.11
N PHE A 46 -19.96 -4.56 -10.17
CA PHE A 46 -20.30 -5.32 -8.96
C PHE A 46 -20.91 -6.71 -9.24
N GLY A 47 -21.74 -6.83 -10.28
CA GLY A 47 -22.31 -8.12 -10.66
C GLY A 47 -21.25 -9.15 -11.08
N GLN A 48 -20.21 -8.70 -11.79
CA GLN A 48 -19.10 -9.56 -12.21
C GLN A 48 -18.23 -9.98 -11.00
N ILE A 49 -18.02 -9.05 -10.06
CA ILE A 49 -17.28 -9.31 -8.82
C ILE A 49 -17.99 -10.41 -8.02
N GLN A 50 -19.31 -10.31 -7.82
CA GLN A 50 -20.08 -11.31 -7.08
C GLN A 50 -20.01 -12.70 -7.73
N GLN A 51 -20.10 -12.77 -9.05
CA GLN A 51 -19.95 -14.04 -9.78
C GLN A 51 -18.54 -14.62 -9.63
N GLY A 52 -17.50 -13.77 -9.62
CA GLY A 52 -16.12 -14.19 -9.37
C GLY A 52 -15.95 -14.83 -7.99
N PHE A 53 -16.51 -14.22 -6.94
CA PHE A 53 -16.49 -14.78 -5.60
C PHE A 53 -17.22 -16.13 -5.51
N GLN A 54 -18.40 -16.25 -6.15
CA GLN A 54 -19.14 -17.52 -6.17
C GLN A 54 -18.33 -18.65 -6.82
N LYS A 55 -17.59 -18.37 -7.91
CA LYS A 55 -16.72 -19.36 -8.55
C LYS A 55 -15.59 -19.82 -7.65
N ILE A 56 -15.00 -18.92 -6.85
CA ILE A 56 -13.95 -19.27 -5.88
C ILE A 56 -14.52 -20.21 -4.81
N VAL A 57 -15.69 -19.89 -4.26
CA VAL A 57 -16.38 -20.74 -3.27
C VAL A 57 -16.70 -22.12 -3.86
N GLN A 58 -17.26 -22.16 -5.07
CA GLN A 58 -17.55 -23.42 -5.76
C GLN A 58 -16.28 -24.24 -6.00
N SER A 59 -15.18 -23.62 -6.46
CA SER A 59 -13.88 -24.28 -6.64
C SER A 59 -13.31 -24.85 -5.33
N ALA A 60 -13.49 -24.15 -4.21
CA ALA A 60 -13.11 -24.63 -2.89
C ALA A 60 -13.93 -25.85 -2.46
N THR A 61 -15.27 -25.79 -2.61
CA THR A 61 -16.19 -26.88 -2.22
C THR A 61 -16.04 -28.13 -3.08
N THR A 62 -15.77 -27.98 -4.38
CA THR A 62 -15.63 -29.10 -5.33
C THR A 62 -14.27 -29.76 -5.29
N GLY A 63 -13.29 -29.20 -4.56
CA GLY A 63 -11.94 -29.76 -4.48
C GLY A 63 -11.05 -29.48 -5.70
N ALA A 64 -11.50 -28.62 -6.63
CA ALA A 64 -10.79 -28.29 -7.86
C ALA A 64 -9.41 -27.62 -7.60
N TRP A 65 -9.22 -27.02 -6.43
CA TRP A 65 -7.95 -26.45 -5.99
C TRP A 65 -6.79 -27.47 -5.94
N ARG A 66 -7.08 -28.77 -5.80
CA ARG A 66 -6.06 -29.83 -5.78
C ARG A 66 -5.46 -30.13 -7.14
N GLN A 67 -6.11 -29.70 -8.22
CA GLN A 67 -5.67 -29.93 -9.60
C GLN A 67 -4.82 -28.77 -10.14
N LEU A 68 -4.60 -27.72 -9.33
CA LEU A 68 -3.85 -26.54 -9.75
C LEU A 68 -2.34 -26.84 -9.81
N THR A 69 -1.69 -26.31 -10.83
CA THR A 69 -0.22 -26.35 -10.92
C THR A 69 0.43 -25.45 -9.86
N VAL A 70 1.64 -25.78 -9.40
CA VAL A 70 2.36 -25.01 -8.38
C VAL A 70 2.52 -23.54 -8.78
N LYS A 71 2.77 -23.27 -10.07
CA LYS A 71 2.87 -21.91 -10.61
C LYS A 71 1.57 -21.13 -10.43
N GLN A 72 0.43 -21.73 -10.77
CA GLN A 72 -0.88 -21.09 -10.62
C GLN A 72 -1.22 -20.87 -9.15
N PHE A 73 -0.95 -21.86 -8.30
CA PHE A 73 -1.17 -21.74 -6.88
C PHE A 73 -0.39 -20.55 -6.30
N ALA A 74 0.91 -20.47 -6.59
CA ALA A 74 1.79 -19.40 -6.10
C ALA A 74 1.34 -18.01 -6.57
N LEU A 75 0.94 -17.87 -7.84
CA LEU A 75 0.40 -16.60 -8.36
C LEU A 75 -0.88 -16.19 -7.62
N ASN A 76 -1.80 -17.13 -7.41
CA ASN A 76 -3.04 -16.86 -6.70
C ASN A 76 -2.79 -16.50 -5.23
N THR A 77 -1.79 -17.12 -4.59
CA THR A 77 -1.41 -16.76 -3.21
C THR A 77 -0.81 -15.37 -3.14
N LEU A 78 0.05 -14.98 -4.09
CA LEU A 78 0.65 -13.64 -4.14
C LEU A 78 -0.41 -12.54 -4.31
N VAL A 79 -1.39 -12.75 -5.19
CA VAL A 79 -2.53 -11.82 -5.33
C VAL A 79 -3.36 -11.78 -4.04
N GLY A 80 -3.57 -12.92 -3.38
CA GLY A 80 -4.24 -12.96 -2.08
C GLY A 80 -3.50 -12.18 -0.98
N LEU A 81 -2.17 -12.28 -0.95
CA LEU A 81 -1.31 -11.50 -0.04
C LEU A 81 -1.41 -10.00 -0.34
N GLU A 82 -1.42 -9.61 -1.61
CA GLU A 82 -1.59 -8.21 -2.02
C GLU A 82 -2.87 -7.60 -1.46
N VAL A 83 -4.01 -8.30 -1.58
CA VAL A 83 -5.29 -7.84 -1.01
C VAL A 83 -5.22 -7.70 0.52
N MET A 84 -4.52 -8.61 1.21
CA MET A 84 -4.32 -8.47 2.66
C MET A 84 -3.44 -7.27 3.02
N PHE A 85 -2.40 -6.96 2.24
CA PHE A 85 -1.58 -5.77 2.48
C PHE A 85 -2.35 -4.46 2.26
N TRP A 86 -3.31 -4.44 1.34
CA TRP A 86 -4.23 -3.31 1.19
C TRP A 86 -5.06 -3.05 2.45
N PHE A 87 -5.49 -4.10 3.16
CA PHE A 87 -6.17 -3.96 4.44
C PHE A 87 -5.27 -3.34 5.52
N TYR A 88 -4.03 -3.81 5.67
CA TYR A 88 -3.08 -3.24 6.64
C TYR A 88 -2.69 -1.80 6.32
N MET A 89 -2.57 -1.44 5.04
CA MET A 89 -2.38 -0.05 4.62
C MET A 89 -3.56 0.83 5.05
N GLY A 90 -4.79 0.32 4.92
CA GLY A 90 -5.99 0.97 5.44
C GLY A 90 -5.96 1.16 6.96
N GLU A 91 -5.48 0.18 7.70
CA GLU A 91 -5.28 0.29 9.16
C GLU A 91 -4.25 1.38 9.51
N CYS A 92 -3.13 1.44 8.78
CA CYS A 92 -2.14 2.51 8.97
C CYS A 92 -2.72 3.92 8.71
N ILE A 93 -3.58 4.08 7.70
CA ILE A 93 -4.30 5.33 7.44
C ILE A 93 -5.31 5.61 8.56
N GLY A 94 -6.10 4.62 8.98
CA GLY A 94 -7.09 4.76 10.04
C GLY A 94 -6.51 5.09 11.41
N ARG A 95 -5.31 4.57 11.72
CA ARG A 95 -4.56 4.90 12.94
C ARG A 95 -3.84 6.24 12.85
N GLY A 96 -3.56 6.73 11.64
CA GLY A 96 -2.74 7.92 11.40
C GLY A 96 -1.27 7.77 11.85
N SER A 97 -0.78 6.53 11.97
CA SER A 97 0.59 6.22 12.37
C SER A 97 1.09 5.00 11.60
N ILE A 98 2.32 5.11 11.08
CA ILE A 98 3.01 4.00 10.40
C ILE A 98 3.52 2.98 11.43
N ILE A 99 3.78 3.42 12.67
CA ILE A 99 4.31 2.58 13.74
C ILE A 99 3.39 2.67 14.95
N GLY A 100 2.68 1.57 15.22
CA GLY A 100 1.85 1.38 16.42
C GLY A 100 0.74 2.41 16.61
N TYR A 101 -0.10 2.16 17.61
CA TYR A 101 -0.95 3.22 18.15
C TYR A 101 -0.09 4.18 18.95
N ARG A 102 -0.33 5.48 18.81
CA ARG A 102 0.28 6.47 19.69
C ARG A 102 -0.56 6.54 20.97
N PRO A 103 -0.08 6.00 22.11
CA PRO A 103 -0.78 6.22 23.36
C PRO A 103 -0.58 7.70 23.76
N GLY A 104 -1.58 8.53 23.51
CA GLY A 104 -1.52 9.96 23.82
C GLY A 104 -2.20 10.92 22.83
N ARG A 105 -2.77 10.44 21.71
CA ARG A 105 -3.62 11.27 20.82
C ARG A 105 -5.10 11.22 21.23
N SER A 106 -5.36 11.27 22.53
CA SER A 106 -6.64 11.65 23.11
C SER A 106 -6.36 12.93 23.88
N GLU A 107 -6.56 14.07 23.23
CA GLU A 107 -6.45 15.38 23.85
C GLU A 107 -7.43 15.42 25.04
N GLY A 108 -6.90 15.36 26.27
CA GLY A 108 -7.65 15.65 27.50
C GLY A 108 -7.86 14.51 28.50
N ILE A 109 -7.57 13.25 28.19
CA ILE A 109 -7.70 12.15 29.18
C ILE A 109 -6.31 11.57 29.46
N PRO A 110 -5.75 11.74 30.68
CA PRO A 110 -4.47 11.14 31.01
C PRO A 110 -4.58 9.63 30.91
N ALA A 111 -3.67 9.02 30.15
CA ALA A 111 -3.61 7.57 30.01
C ALA A 111 -3.29 6.95 31.39
N PRO A 112 -4.06 5.95 31.86
CA PRO A 112 -3.97 5.43 33.23
C PRO A 112 -2.66 4.68 33.54
N TYR A 113 -1.80 4.45 32.54
CA TYR A 113 -0.54 3.73 32.74
C TYR A 113 0.65 4.61 33.15
N LYS A 114 0.49 5.93 33.29
CA LYS A 114 1.57 6.86 33.69
C LYS A 114 1.81 6.97 35.21
N TYR A 115 1.09 6.22 36.04
CA TYR A 115 1.23 6.26 37.51
C TYR A 115 1.92 5.04 38.12
N PHE A 116 2.49 4.15 37.30
CA PHE A 116 3.20 2.97 37.77
C PHE A 116 4.56 2.83 37.06
N MET A 117 5.48 3.73 37.39
CA MET A 117 6.93 3.53 37.48
C MET A 117 7.59 4.81 37.98
#